data_AF-U4UA63-F1
#
_entry.id   AF-U4UA63-F1
#
_cell.length_a   1.000
_cell.length_b   1.000
_cell.length_c   1.000
_cell.angle_alpha   90.00
_cell.angle_beta   90.00
_cell.angle_gamma   90.00
#
_symmetry.space_group_name_H-M   'P 1'
#
loop_
_entity.id
_entity.type
_entity.pdbx_description
1 polymer ?
#
loop_
_entity_poly.entity_id
_entity_poly.type
_entity_poly.pdbx_seq_one_letter_code
_entity_poly.pdbx_strand_id
1 'polypeptide(L)'
;MAFKFVVLAAFVAVAHAGYIAQPALSYAAAPLAYTTKVAAPIAYAPVAKTVVAEPSAPAHYDYGYTVSDPHTGDQKSQHESRRGDVVEGSYSL
;
A
#
# COMPACT_ATOMS: atom_id res chain seq x y z
N MET A 1 -44.68 -2.73 -4.57
CA MET A 1 -44.26 -2.65 -3.14
C MET A 1 -42.82 -3.11 -2.92
N ALA A 2 -42.37 -4.21 -3.52
CA ALA A 2 -41.01 -4.75 -3.37
C ALA A 2 -39.86 -3.79 -3.77
N PHE A 3 -40.03 -2.99 -4.82
CA PHE A 3 -38.99 -2.06 -5.30
C PHE A 3 -38.53 -1.04 -4.23
N LYS A 4 -39.44 -0.60 -3.36
CA LYS A 4 -39.12 0.34 -2.27
C LYS A 4 -38.24 -0.29 -1.19
N PHE A 5 -38.40 -1.59 -0.95
CA PHE A 5 -37.58 -2.35 0.02
C PHE A 5 -36.17 -2.62 -0.52
N VAL A 6 -36.01 -2.81 -1.83
CA VAL A 6 -34.70 -2.98 -2.48
C VAL A 6 -33.88 -1.69 -2.39
N VAL A 7 -34.51 -0.54 -2.64
CA VAL A 7 -33.83 0.76 -2.54
C VAL A 7 -33.42 1.08 -1.10
N LEU A 8 -34.28 0.79 -0.13
CA LEU A 8 -33.97 0.97 1.29
C LEU A 8 -32.78 0.08 1.73
N ALA A 9 -32.76 -1.20 1.31
CA ALA A 9 -31.69 -2.12 1.63
C ALA A 9 -30.34 -1.70 1.02
N ALA A 10 -30.35 -1.20 -0.22
CA ALA A 10 -29.14 -0.67 -0.87
C ALA A 10 -28.56 0.54 -0.13
N PHE A 11 -29.43 1.45 0.35
CA PHE A 11 -29.00 2.64 1.08
C PHE A 11 -28.36 2.29 2.44
N VAL A 12 -28.93 1.32 3.16
CA VAL A 12 -28.37 0.82 4.44
C VAL A 12 -27.01 0.15 4.23
N ALA A 13 -26.83 -0.61 3.14
CA ALA A 13 -25.55 -1.25 2.84
C ALA A 13 -24.42 -0.24 2.56
N VAL A 14 -24.70 0.84 1.82
CA VAL A 14 -23.72 1.90 1.55
C VAL A 14 -23.34 2.65 2.83
N ALA A 15 -24.30 2.91 3.72
CA ALA A 15 -24.02 3.56 5.00
C ALA A 15 -23.13 2.70 5.92
N HIS A 16 -23.20 1.37 5.82
CA HIS A 16 -22.39 0.46 6.63
C HIS A 16 -20.96 0.27 6.08
N ALA A 17 -20.71 0.57 4.80
CA ALA A 17 -19.40 0.42 4.15
C ALA A 17 -18.38 1.53 4.53
N GLY A 18 -18.82 2.61 5.16
CA GLY A 18 -17.95 3.70 5.63
C GLY A 18 -17.25 3.45 6.98
N TYR A 19 -17.52 2.32 7.65
CA TYR A 19 -17.01 2.01 8.99
C TYR A 19 -15.78 1.08 9.02
N ILE A 20 -15.12 0.85 7.89
CA ILE A 20 -13.83 0.16 7.91
C ILE A 20 -12.76 1.20 8.18
N ALA A 21 -12.48 1.39 9.47
CA ALA A 21 -11.44 2.25 9.98
C ALA A 21 -10.12 2.02 9.22
N GLN A 22 -9.58 3.09 8.63
CA GLN A 22 -8.17 3.13 8.26
C GLN A 22 -7.33 2.69 9.47
N PRO A 23 -6.38 1.76 9.33
CA PRO A 23 -5.40 1.56 10.38
C PRO A 23 -4.59 2.85 10.49
N ALA A 24 -4.88 3.63 11.52
CA ALA A 24 -4.04 4.75 11.91
C ALA A 24 -2.69 4.16 12.35
N LEU A 25 -1.71 4.17 11.45
CA LEU A 25 -0.32 3.86 11.77
C LEU A 25 0.21 4.98 12.67
N SER A 26 -0.01 4.80 13.97
CA SER A 26 0.51 5.64 15.04
C SER A 26 1.85 5.06 15.47
N TYR A 27 2.95 5.59 14.92
CA TYR A 27 4.28 5.28 15.42
C TYR A 27 4.50 6.07 16.71
N ALA A 28 4.18 5.45 17.85
CA ALA A 28 4.59 5.96 19.15
C ALA A 28 6.08 5.69 19.33
N ALA A 29 6.89 6.75 19.33
CA ALA A 29 8.28 6.67 19.76
C ALA A 29 8.30 6.38 21.28
N ALA A 30 8.50 5.12 21.65
CA ALA A 30 8.67 4.74 23.04
C ALA A 30 10.10 5.11 23.50
N PRO A 31 10.28 5.88 24.60
CA PRO A 31 11.59 6.10 25.15
C PRO A 31 12.02 4.82 25.87
N LEU A 32 13.01 4.14 25.33
CA LEU A 32 13.65 3.01 26.01
C LEU A 32 14.45 3.54 27.20
N ALA A 33 13.82 3.55 28.36
CA ALA A 33 14.47 3.73 29.65
C ALA A 33 15.24 2.45 30.00
N TYR A 34 16.55 2.43 29.72
CA TYR A 34 17.43 1.37 30.20
C TYR A 34 17.73 1.57 31.68
N THR A 35 17.43 0.53 32.46
CA THR A 35 17.70 0.45 33.89
C THR A 35 19.20 0.45 34.15
N THR A 36 19.63 1.28 35.09
CA THR A 36 21.01 1.36 35.56
C THR A 36 21.46 0.06 36.24
N LYS A 37 22.45 -0.63 35.68
CA LYS A 37 23.46 -1.34 36.49
C LYS A 37 24.82 -0.73 36.19
N VAL A 38 25.33 -0.02 37.19
CA VAL A 38 26.64 0.62 37.20
C VAL A 38 27.72 -0.46 37.27
N ALA A 39 28.52 -0.58 36.22
CA ALA A 39 29.81 -1.26 36.27
C ALA A 39 30.75 -0.68 35.21
N ALA A 40 31.82 -0.03 35.69
CA ALA A 40 33.04 0.48 35.03
C ALA A 40 32.88 1.52 33.88
N PRO A 41 33.64 2.64 33.91
CA PRO A 41 33.67 3.57 32.79
C PRO A 41 34.57 2.98 31.70
N ILE A 42 33.99 2.13 30.83
CA ILE A 42 34.60 1.91 29.52
C ILE A 42 34.20 3.11 28.69
N ALA A 43 35.18 3.95 28.37
CA ALA A 43 35.02 5.02 27.41
C ALA A 43 34.67 4.41 26.05
N TYR A 44 33.37 4.27 25.77
CA TYR A 44 32.87 3.91 24.46
C TYR A 44 32.99 5.17 23.60
N ALA A 45 34.01 5.21 22.75
CA ALA A 45 34.00 6.13 21.62
C ALA A 45 32.73 5.83 20.80
N PRO A 46 31.91 6.84 20.44
CA PRO A 46 30.76 6.60 19.58
C PRO A 46 31.29 6.16 18.23
N VAL A 47 31.23 4.86 17.95
CA VAL A 47 31.39 4.35 16.59
C VAL A 47 30.15 4.80 15.84
N ALA A 48 30.27 5.92 15.15
CA ALA A 48 29.26 6.40 14.23
C ALA A 48 29.06 5.30 13.18
N LYS A 49 27.92 4.58 13.25
CA LYS A 49 27.46 3.77 12.13
C LYS A 49 27.13 4.74 11.01
N THR A 50 28.04 4.87 10.05
CA THR A 50 27.77 5.50 8.77
C THR A 50 26.66 4.70 8.09
N VAL A 51 25.42 5.21 8.13
CA VAL A 51 24.37 4.73 7.24
C VAL A 51 24.78 5.22 5.86
N VAL A 52 25.43 4.34 5.10
CA VAL A 52 25.67 4.58 3.68
C VAL A 52 24.30 4.50 3.04
N ALA A 53 23.74 5.65 2.64
CA ALA A 53 22.53 5.69 1.84
C ALA A 53 22.85 4.98 0.52
N GLU A 54 22.24 3.82 0.29
CA GLU A 54 22.37 3.16 -0.99
C GLU A 54 21.74 4.02 -2.09
N PRO A 55 22.36 4.14 -3.27
CA PRO A 55 21.75 4.81 -4.41
C PRO A 55 20.44 4.11 -4.78
N SER A 56 19.31 4.72 -4.46
CA SER A 56 17.99 4.26 -4.90
C SER A 56 17.65 4.92 -6.23
N ALA A 57 17.52 4.11 -7.29
CA ALA A 57 16.94 4.56 -8.54
C ALA A 57 15.41 4.54 -8.45
N PRO A 58 14.68 5.43 -9.14
CA PRO A 58 13.23 5.38 -9.23
C PRO A 58 12.77 4.03 -9.83
N ALA A 59 11.61 3.53 -9.40
CA ALA A 59 11.05 2.29 -9.92
C ALA A 59 10.52 2.48 -11.35
N HIS A 60 10.87 1.55 -12.25
CA HIS A 60 10.43 1.56 -13.64
C HIS A 60 9.98 0.15 -14.08
N TYR A 61 8.80 0.06 -14.70
CA TYR A 61 8.36 -1.16 -15.38
C TYR A 61 7.40 -0.83 -16.52
N ASP A 62 7.23 -1.81 -17.40
CA ASP A 62 6.21 -1.85 -18.44
C ASP A 62 5.55 -3.24 -18.39
N TYR A 63 4.22 -3.29 -18.30
CA TYR A 63 3.44 -4.51 -18.14
C TYR A 63 2.20 -4.45 -19.05
N GLY A 64 1.75 -5.61 -19.53
CA GLY A 64 0.50 -5.70 -20.27
C GLY A 64 0.10 -7.15 -20.55
N TYR A 65 -1.20 -7.35 -20.78
CA TYR A 65 -1.76 -8.65 -21.15
C TYR A 65 -2.97 -8.52 -22.08
N THR A 66 -3.26 -9.60 -22.79
CA THR A 66 -4.42 -9.71 -23.67
C THR A 66 -5.15 -11.03 -23.42
N VAL A 67 -6.48 -10.99 -23.44
CA VAL A 67 -7.34 -12.18 -23.45
C VAL A 67 -8.02 -12.24 -24.81
N SER A 68 -7.87 -13.38 -25.50
CA SER A 68 -8.56 -13.67 -26.76
C SER A 68 -9.16 -15.07 -26.63
N ASP A 69 -10.42 -15.12 -26.22
CA ASP A 69 -11.16 -16.36 -26.02
C ASP A 69 -12.33 -16.45 -27.02
N PRO A 70 -12.20 -17.23 -28.10
CA PRO A 70 -13.26 -17.40 -29.09
C PRO A 70 -14.45 -18.23 -28.57
N HIS A 71 -14.31 -18.96 -27.46
CA HIS A 71 -15.37 -19.79 -26.90
C HIS A 71 -16.35 -18.97 -26.07
N THR A 72 -15.84 -18.02 -25.28
CA THR A 72 -16.66 -17.07 -24.51
C THR A 72 -16.91 -15.76 -25.26
N GLY A 73 -16.14 -15.48 -26.30
CA GLY A 73 -16.17 -14.22 -27.05
C GLY A 73 -15.35 -13.09 -26.39
N ASP A 74 -14.56 -13.41 -25.37
CA ASP A 74 -13.83 -12.41 -24.58
C ASP A 74 -12.63 -11.84 -25.36
N GLN A 75 -12.57 -10.51 -25.47
CA GLN A 75 -11.50 -9.78 -26.13
C GLN A 75 -11.06 -8.61 -25.26
N LYS A 76 -10.11 -8.88 -24.35
CA LYS A 76 -9.65 -7.88 -23.37
C LYS A 76 -8.20 -7.53 -23.62
N SER A 77 -7.83 -6.29 -23.36
CA SER A 77 -6.42 -5.91 -23.33
C SER A 77 -6.14 -4.91 -22.22
N GLN A 78 -4.94 -4.97 -21.65
CA GLN A 78 -4.47 -4.08 -20.61
C GLN A 78 -3.01 -3.74 -20.87
N HIS A 79 -2.62 -2.51 -20.60
CA HIS A 79 -1.22 -2.14 -20.46
C HIS A 79 -1.04 -1.10 -19.37
N GLU A 80 0.11 -1.13 -18.71
CA GLU A 80 0.51 -0.17 -17.68
C GLU A 80 2.02 0.05 -17.72
N SER A 81 2.44 1.27 -17.48
CA SER A 81 3.83 1.66 -17.32
C SER A 81 4.00 2.46 -16.04
N ARG A 82 5.12 2.23 -15.35
CA ARG A 82 5.55 3.04 -14.20
C ARG A 82 6.83 3.77 -14.52
N ARG A 83 6.85 5.06 -14.19
CA ARG A 83 8.04 5.92 -14.23
C ARG A 83 8.14 6.66 -12.90
N GLY A 84 8.98 6.15 -11.98
CA GLY A 84 9.13 6.71 -10.64
C GLY A 84 7.84 6.59 -9.84
N ASP A 85 7.18 7.72 -9.58
CA ASP A 85 5.92 7.78 -8.82
C ASP A 85 4.67 7.88 -9.71
N VAL A 86 4.86 7.96 -11.03
CA VAL A 86 3.78 8.04 -12.01
C VAL A 86 3.50 6.65 -12.57
N VAL A 87 2.23 6.26 -12.57
CA VAL A 87 1.73 5.03 -13.18
C VAL A 87 0.63 5.41 -14.16
N GLU A 88 0.76 4.96 -15.40
CA GLU A 88 -0.16 5.27 -16.50
C GLU A 88 -0.45 4.00 -17.30
N GLY A 89 -1.67 3.88 -17.83
CA GLY A 89 -2.08 2.71 -18.58
C GLY A 89 -3.51 2.82 -19.12
N SER A 90 -3.92 1.82 -19.87
CA SER A 90 -5.30 1.69 -20.34
C SER A 90 -5.77 0.25 -20.35
N TYR A 91 -7.10 0.10 -20.45
CA TYR A 91 -7.78 -1.19 -20.47
C TYR A 91 -8.91 -1.17 -21.50
N SER A 92 -9.08 -2.27 -22.23
CA SER A 92 -10.16 -2.51 -23.19
C SER A 92 -10.88 -3.82 -22.87
N LEU A 93 -12.18 -3.83 -23.19
CA LEU A 93 -13.10 -4.96 -23.10
C LEU A 93 -13.68 -5.32 -24.46
#